data_AF-A0A1M5WFB0-F1
#
_entry.id   AF-A0A1M5WFB0-F1
#
_cell.length_a   1.000
_cell.length_b   1.000
_cell.length_c   1.000
_cell.angle_alpha   90.00
_cell.angle_beta   90.00
_cell.angle_gamma   90.00
#
_symmetry.space_group_name_H-M   'P 1'
#
loop_
_entity.id
_entity.type
_entity.pdbx_description
1 polymer ?
#
loop_
_entity_poly.entity_id
_entity_poly.type
_entity_poly.pdbx_seq_one_letter_code
_entity_poly.pdbx_strand_id
1 'polypeptide(L)'
;MNLLFNITDLKELLINFYTLTKMRVAIFDDNYHEIASYPSRLSTYCHIIREDPAIHQKCTLCDYEAFQKCKDSHNLYLYQCHAGLTEAIVPIFADNIIIGYIMMGQVLNTHSKTALWNEIIPSLKNYNINLDTLHKAFMNKRNVSTNTIESAAKMMEICSSFLYTSHKLILKEDSLAQKIDTFIGENLEEELSVQLICEKFDIRKTNLYKLSNKSYGMGISKHINQIRIQRAKKYLMDTTLPIFQIAEMVGIYDYNYFTKMFKKETSVTPKSYRDGTVLPPKNNID
;
A
#
# COMPACT_ATOMS: atom_id res chain seq x y z
N MET A 1 6.82 -9.43 10.73
CA MET A 1 6.30 -10.76 10.31
C MET A 1 5.58 -10.63 8.98
N ASN A 2 6.27 -10.89 7.87
CA ASN A 2 5.65 -10.81 6.53
C ASN A 2 4.76 -12.04 6.25
N LEU A 3 3.51 -11.75 5.93
CA LEU A 3 2.49 -12.67 5.45
C LEU A 3 2.84 -13.25 4.06
N LEU A 4 2.88 -14.58 3.92
CA LEU A 4 2.86 -15.24 2.61
C LEU A 4 1.42 -15.62 2.28
N PHE A 5 0.86 -14.94 1.28
CA PHE A 5 -0.49 -15.20 0.79
C PHE A 5 -0.47 -16.16 -0.39
N ASN A 6 -1.47 -17.03 -0.48
CA ASN A 6 -1.93 -17.46 -1.80
C ASN A 6 -2.56 -16.23 -2.49
N ILE A 7 -1.77 -15.56 -3.33
CA ILE A 7 -2.11 -14.29 -3.99
C ILE A 7 -3.42 -14.40 -4.80
N THR A 8 -3.75 -15.58 -5.31
CA THR A 8 -4.95 -15.80 -6.12
C THR A 8 -6.23 -15.72 -5.29
N ASP A 9 -6.31 -16.51 -4.22
CA ASP A 9 -7.48 -16.54 -3.31
C ASP A 9 -7.70 -15.18 -2.64
N LEU A 10 -6.61 -14.50 -2.30
CA LEU A 10 -6.65 -13.18 -1.70
C LEU A 10 -7.23 -12.14 -2.66
N LYS A 11 -6.77 -12.13 -3.91
CA LYS A 11 -7.30 -11.22 -4.94
C LYS A 11 -8.78 -11.47 -5.18
N GLU A 12 -9.21 -12.74 -5.21
CA GLU A 12 -10.62 -13.09 -5.38
C GLU A 12 -11.47 -12.53 -4.22
N LEU A 13 -11.01 -12.67 -2.97
CA LEU A 13 -11.69 -12.07 -1.81
C LEU A 13 -11.82 -10.55 -1.95
N LEU A 14 -10.74 -9.85 -2.33
CA LEU A 14 -10.75 -8.39 -2.50
C LEU A 14 -11.71 -7.95 -3.62
N ILE A 15 -11.74 -8.69 -4.73
CA ILE A 15 -12.65 -8.45 -5.86
C ILE A 15 -14.10 -8.68 -5.44
N ASN A 16 -14.39 -9.79 -4.75
CA ASN A 16 -15.73 -10.13 -4.28
C ASN A 16 -16.24 -9.10 -3.26
N PHE A 17 -15.39 -8.70 -2.32
CA PHE A 17 -15.70 -7.65 -1.35
C PHE A 17 -16.06 -6.33 -2.04
N TYR A 18 -15.23 -5.85 -2.98
CA TYR A 18 -15.55 -4.64 -3.74
C TYR A 18 -16.80 -4.82 -4.59
N THR A 19 -17.02 -5.99 -5.18
CA THR A 19 -18.19 -6.24 -6.03
C THR A 19 -19.48 -6.04 -5.24
N LEU A 20 -19.53 -6.53 -4.00
CA LEU A 20 -20.67 -6.40 -3.10
C LEU A 20 -20.80 -4.98 -2.50
N THR A 21 -19.70 -4.42 -2.00
CA THR A 21 -19.74 -3.21 -1.17
C THR A 21 -19.48 -1.92 -1.95
N LYS A 22 -18.79 -2.02 -3.10
CA LYS A 22 -18.17 -0.91 -3.84
C LYS A 22 -17.22 -0.06 -2.97
N MET A 23 -16.69 -0.62 -1.88
CA MET A 23 -15.67 0.00 -1.04
C MET A 23 -14.31 -0.53 -1.46
N ARG A 24 -13.34 0.38 -1.62
CA ARG A 24 -11.95 -0.06 -1.86
C ARG A 24 -11.48 -0.85 -0.66
N VAL A 25 -10.72 -1.92 -0.91
CA VAL A 25 -10.11 -2.75 0.12
C VAL A 25 -8.65 -2.99 -0.23
N ALA A 26 -7.80 -2.98 0.78
CA ALA A 26 -6.36 -3.15 0.67
C ALA A 26 -5.83 -3.93 1.88
N ILE A 27 -4.76 -4.68 1.66
CA ILE A 27 -4.11 -5.54 2.64
C ILE A 27 -2.72 -5.01 2.87
N PHE A 28 -2.32 -4.97 4.14
CA PHE A 28 -1.07 -4.43 4.61
C PHE A 28 -0.33 -5.46 5.46
N ASP A 29 1.01 -5.43 5.40
CA ASP A 29 1.85 -6.19 6.32
C ASP A 29 1.86 -5.56 7.72
N ASP A 30 2.60 -6.16 8.66
CA ASP A 30 2.74 -5.64 10.01
C ASP A 30 3.56 -4.34 10.11
N ASN A 31 4.22 -3.94 9.01
CA ASN A 31 4.96 -2.70 8.84
C ASN A 31 4.17 -1.64 8.04
N TYR A 32 2.87 -1.87 7.81
CA TYR A 32 1.96 -0.97 7.09
C TYR A 32 2.32 -0.74 5.61
N HIS A 33 3.03 -1.69 4.99
CA HIS A 33 3.21 -1.70 3.54
C HIS A 33 2.03 -2.39 2.85
N GLU A 34 1.45 -1.74 1.84
CA GLU A 34 0.38 -2.31 1.03
C GLU A 34 0.91 -3.52 0.22
N ILE A 35 0.31 -4.68 0.42
CA ILE A 35 0.62 -5.95 -0.23
C ILE A 35 -0.27 -6.16 -1.46
N ALA A 36 -1.56 -5.86 -1.32
CA ALA A 36 -2.56 -6.03 -2.36
C ALA A 36 -3.74 -5.10 -2.16
N SER A 37 -4.37 -4.65 -3.23
CA SER A 37 -5.59 -3.86 -3.15
C SER A 37 -6.52 -4.07 -4.33
N TYR A 38 -7.81 -3.82 -4.10
CA TYR A 38 -8.81 -3.76 -5.14
C TYR A 38 -9.88 -2.68 -4.85
N PRO A 39 -10.15 -1.78 -5.81
CA PRO A 39 -9.38 -1.55 -7.03
C PRO A 39 -7.93 -1.14 -6.69
N SER A 40 -6.99 -1.46 -7.59
CA SER A 40 -5.57 -1.14 -7.40
C SER A 40 -5.30 0.36 -7.39
N ARG A 41 -6.16 1.14 -8.06
CA ARG A 41 -6.11 2.61 -8.05
C ARG A 41 -6.94 3.17 -6.91
N LEU A 42 -6.47 4.28 -6.36
CA LEU A 42 -7.26 5.10 -5.45
C LEU A 42 -8.48 5.68 -6.16
N SER A 43 -9.51 6.02 -5.38
CA SER A 43 -10.63 6.79 -5.91
C SER A 43 -10.17 8.17 -6.42
N THR A 44 -10.86 8.72 -7.42
CA THR A 44 -10.55 10.03 -8.01
C THR A 44 -10.38 11.14 -6.97
N TYR A 45 -11.22 11.15 -5.93
CA TYR A 45 -11.13 12.11 -4.83
C TYR A 45 -9.80 12.01 -4.06
N CYS A 46 -9.42 10.80 -3.64
CA CYS A 46 -8.16 10.59 -2.93
C CYS A 46 -6.95 10.86 -3.82
N HIS A 47 -7.05 10.56 -5.12
CA HIS A 47 -5.98 10.86 -6.08
C HIS A 47 -5.73 12.37 -6.16
N ILE A 48 -6.78 13.18 -6.37
CA ILE A 48 -6.69 14.65 -6.42
C ILE A 48 -6.12 15.21 -5.12
N ILE A 49 -6.56 14.71 -3.96
CA ILE A 49 -6.05 15.14 -2.65
C ILE A 49 -4.55 14.89 -2.50
N ARG A 50 -4.07 13.76 -3.01
CA ARG A 50 -2.69 13.32 -2.89
C ARG A 50 -1.76 13.91 -3.97
N GLU A 51 -2.29 14.73 -4.89
CA GLU A 51 -1.47 15.47 -5.87
C GLU A 51 -0.59 16.53 -5.18
N ASP A 52 -1.08 17.13 -4.09
CA ASP A 52 -0.31 18.04 -3.24
C ASP A 52 0.56 17.25 -2.25
N PRO A 53 1.90 17.42 -2.25
CA PRO A 53 2.80 16.63 -1.40
C PRO A 53 2.54 16.79 0.11
N ALA A 54 2.14 17.99 0.56
CA ALA A 54 1.92 18.25 1.97
C ALA A 54 0.64 17.56 2.45
N ILE A 55 -0.42 17.56 1.63
CA ILE A 55 -1.62 16.76 1.96
C ILE A 55 -1.37 15.27 1.80
N HIS A 56 -0.58 14.84 0.82
CA HIS A 56 -0.18 13.45 0.69
C HIS A 56 0.48 12.94 1.99
N GLN A 57 1.39 13.72 2.57
CA GLN A 57 2.01 13.39 3.86
C GLN A 57 0.96 13.33 4.99
N LYS A 58 -0.02 14.23 5.00
CA LYS A 58 -1.14 14.21 5.96
C LYS A 58 -2.02 12.98 5.80
N CYS A 59 -2.27 12.52 4.57
CA CYS A 59 -2.97 11.26 4.30
C CYS A 59 -2.19 10.07 4.89
N THR A 60 -0.89 9.98 4.59
CA THR A 60 -0.03 8.90 5.07
C THR A 60 0.05 8.87 6.60
N LEU A 61 0.15 10.04 7.25
CA LEU A 61 0.13 10.14 8.71
C LEU A 61 -1.21 9.70 9.29
N CYS A 62 -2.32 10.11 8.67
CA CYS A 62 -3.66 9.70 9.08
C CYS A 62 -3.85 8.17 9.01
N ASP A 63 -3.36 7.56 7.91
CA ASP A 63 -3.39 6.11 7.72
C ASP A 63 -2.54 5.42 8.82
N TYR A 64 -1.33 5.93 9.09
CA TYR A 64 -0.43 5.42 10.13
C TYR A 64 -1.04 5.49 11.54
N GLU A 65 -1.63 6.63 11.92
CA GLU A 65 -2.31 6.79 13.21
C GLU A 65 -3.49 5.83 13.37
N ALA A 66 -4.25 5.59 12.29
CA ALA A 66 -5.35 4.63 12.29
C ALA A 66 -4.86 3.19 12.50
N PHE A 67 -3.76 2.80 11.83
CA PHE A 67 -3.14 1.50 12.06
C PHE A 67 -2.65 1.33 13.51
N GLN A 68 -2.02 2.36 14.08
CA GLN A 68 -1.54 2.30 15.46
C GLN A 68 -2.69 2.15 16.46
N LYS A 69 -3.79 2.89 16.28
CA LYS A 69 -4.98 2.73 17.12
C LYS A 69 -5.57 1.32 17.04
N CYS A 70 -5.66 0.76 15.84
CA CYS A 70 -6.11 -0.63 15.64
C CYS A 70 -5.17 -1.64 16.32
N LYS A 71 -3.86 -1.42 16.22
CA LYS A 71 -2.83 -2.26 16.83
C LYS A 71 -2.94 -2.24 18.35
N ASP A 72 -3.05 -1.05 18.94
CA ASP A 72 -3.14 -0.88 20.40
C ASP A 72 -4.44 -1.48 20.94
N SER A 73 -5.57 -1.25 20.26
CA SER A 73 -6.88 -1.74 20.70
C SER A 73 -7.11 -3.23 20.46
N HIS A 74 -6.31 -3.89 19.61
CA HIS A 74 -6.51 -5.28 19.16
C HIS A 74 -7.92 -5.54 18.61
N ASN A 75 -8.55 -4.51 18.05
CA ASN A 75 -9.92 -4.53 17.56
C ASN A 75 -9.97 -3.73 16.26
N LEU A 76 -10.94 -4.04 15.40
CA LEU A 76 -11.20 -3.20 14.23
C LEU A 76 -11.39 -1.73 14.64
N TYR A 77 -10.87 -0.80 13.84
CA TYR A 77 -10.90 0.62 14.10
C TYR A 77 -11.58 1.36 12.93
N LEU A 78 -12.77 1.91 13.17
CA LEU A 78 -13.43 2.82 12.23
C LEU A 78 -13.03 4.26 12.52
N TYR A 79 -12.74 5.01 11.47
CA TYR A 79 -12.40 6.42 11.58
C TYR A 79 -12.86 7.21 10.36
N GLN A 80 -12.96 8.52 10.51
CA GLN A 80 -13.10 9.46 9.41
C GLN A 80 -11.76 10.14 9.21
N CYS A 81 -11.20 10.06 8.00
CA CYS A 81 -9.94 10.68 7.68
C CYS A 81 -10.07 12.21 7.63
N HIS A 82 -8.94 12.91 7.60
CA HIS A 82 -8.90 14.37 7.56
C HIS A 82 -9.60 15.02 6.34
N ALA A 83 -9.98 14.21 5.34
CA ALA A 83 -10.70 14.64 4.14
C ALA A 83 -12.18 14.18 4.13
N GLY A 84 -12.70 13.71 5.28
CA GLY A 84 -14.12 13.37 5.43
C GLY A 84 -14.53 12.00 4.89
N LEU A 85 -13.59 11.17 4.41
CA LEU A 85 -13.91 9.79 4.05
C LEU A 85 -13.85 8.89 5.28
N THR A 86 -14.80 7.97 5.38
CA THR A 86 -14.82 6.94 6.41
C THR A 86 -14.11 5.69 5.91
N GLU A 87 -13.26 5.16 6.79
CA GLU A 87 -12.45 3.97 6.57
C GLU A 87 -12.47 3.08 7.82
N ALA A 88 -12.09 1.82 7.62
CA ALA A 88 -11.96 0.84 8.69
C ALA A 88 -10.64 0.08 8.53
N ILE A 89 -9.92 -0.08 9.64
CA ILE A 89 -8.77 -0.98 9.76
C ILE A 89 -9.24 -2.23 10.49
N VAL A 90 -9.01 -3.39 9.90
CA VAL A 90 -9.31 -4.70 10.49
C VAL A 90 -8.00 -5.44 10.71
N PRO A 91 -7.67 -5.85 11.95
CA PRO A 91 -6.47 -6.61 12.22
C PRO A 91 -6.59 -8.03 11.67
N ILE A 92 -5.51 -8.55 11.10
CA ILE A 92 -5.38 -9.96 10.71
C ILE A 92 -4.63 -10.67 11.82
N PHE A 93 -5.24 -11.67 12.44
CA PHE A 93 -4.67 -12.42 13.55
C PHE A 93 -4.11 -13.78 13.14
N ALA A 94 -3.04 -14.16 13.82
CA ALA A 94 -2.44 -15.49 13.85
C ALA A 94 -2.05 -15.81 15.29
N ASP A 95 -2.62 -16.85 15.88
CA ASP A 95 -2.32 -17.26 17.26
C ASP A 95 -2.30 -16.09 18.26
N ASN A 96 -3.29 -15.20 18.12
CA ASN A 96 -3.45 -13.98 18.95
C ASN A 96 -2.41 -12.86 18.71
N ILE A 97 -1.58 -12.97 17.67
CA ILE A 97 -0.64 -11.94 17.22
C ILE A 97 -1.21 -11.27 15.97
N ILE A 98 -1.11 -9.95 15.88
CA ILE A 98 -1.45 -9.21 14.66
C ILE A 98 -0.31 -9.39 13.65
N ILE A 99 -0.65 -9.89 12.46
CA ILE A 99 0.33 -10.20 11.41
C ILE A 99 0.17 -9.31 10.17
N GLY A 100 -0.86 -8.48 10.15
CA GLY A 100 -1.14 -7.54 9.10
C GLY A 100 -2.52 -6.92 9.30
N TYR A 101 -2.95 -6.16 8.30
CA TYR A 101 -4.17 -5.37 8.40
C TYR A 101 -4.93 -5.37 7.08
N ILE A 102 -6.25 -5.26 7.17
CA ILE A 102 -7.13 -4.96 6.04
C ILE A 102 -7.64 -3.55 6.24
N MET A 103 -7.31 -2.65 5.32
CA MET A 103 -7.89 -1.30 5.27
C MET A 103 -8.99 -1.30 4.21
N MET A 104 -10.18 -0.82 4.56
CA MET A 104 -11.28 -0.70 3.61
C MET A 104 -12.04 0.62 3.79
N GLY A 105 -12.76 1.02 2.74
CA GLY A 105 -13.68 2.15 2.80
C GLY A 105 -13.51 3.08 1.60
N GLN A 106 -13.05 4.30 1.90
CA GLN A 106 -13.04 5.44 0.97
C GLN A 106 -14.46 5.84 0.56
N VAL A 107 -15.40 5.80 1.50
CA VAL A 107 -16.79 6.22 1.31
C VAL A 107 -17.13 7.39 2.21
N LEU A 108 -18.23 8.08 1.94
CA LEU A 108 -18.78 9.04 2.88
C LEU A 108 -19.69 8.32 3.86
N ASN A 109 -19.70 8.78 5.11
CA ASN A 109 -20.70 8.45 6.11
C ASN A 109 -21.13 9.78 6.74
N THR A 110 -22.21 10.36 6.23
CA THR A 110 -22.70 11.67 6.70
C THR A 110 -24.18 11.82 6.44
N HIS A 111 -24.86 12.62 7.26
CA HIS A 111 -26.24 13.02 7.01
C HIS A 111 -26.36 14.04 5.87
N SER A 112 -25.31 14.87 5.64
CA SER A 112 -25.30 15.89 4.60
C SER A 112 -23.91 16.06 4.01
N LYS A 113 -23.76 15.69 2.73
CA LYS A 113 -22.51 15.87 1.98
C LYS A 113 -22.10 17.34 1.94
N THR A 114 -23.05 18.25 1.71
CA THR A 114 -22.77 19.69 1.64
C THR A 114 -22.27 20.23 2.97
N ALA A 115 -22.85 19.79 4.09
CA ALA A 115 -22.38 20.21 5.41
C ALA A 115 -20.96 19.71 5.68
N LEU A 116 -20.69 18.42 5.45
CA LEU A 116 -19.36 17.85 5.60
C LEU A 116 -18.33 18.51 4.67
N TRP A 117 -18.71 18.83 3.43
CA TRP A 117 -17.86 19.57 2.50
C TRP A 117 -17.44 20.93 3.06
N ASN A 118 -18.41 21.68 3.59
CA ASN A 118 -18.16 23.00 4.18
C ASN A 118 -17.28 22.94 5.44
N GLU A 119 -17.31 21.82 6.17
CA GLU A 119 -16.43 21.57 7.31
C GLU A 119 -14.99 21.28 6.88
N ILE A 120 -14.79 20.45 5.85
CA ILE A 120 -13.44 20.03 5.43
C ILE A 120 -12.73 21.08 4.57
N ILE A 121 -13.45 21.84 3.74
CA ILE A 121 -12.86 22.75 2.74
C ILE A 121 -11.91 23.82 3.33
N PRO A 122 -12.13 24.42 4.52
CA PRO A 122 -11.21 25.40 5.08
C PRO A 122 -9.82 24.80 5.36
N SER A 123 -9.76 23.49 5.63
CA SER A 123 -8.51 22.76 5.86
C SER A 123 -7.81 22.34 4.57
N LEU A 124 -8.49 22.40 3.41
CA LEU A 124 -7.96 21.97 2.11
C LEU A 124 -7.65 23.15 1.17
N LYS A 125 -8.27 24.32 1.37
CA LYS A 125 -8.15 25.48 0.46
C LYS A 125 -6.75 26.11 0.36
N ASN A 126 -5.86 25.84 1.32
CA ASN A 126 -4.52 26.42 1.37
C ASN A 126 -3.49 25.62 0.56
N TYR A 127 -3.90 24.50 -0.03
CA TYR A 127 -3.03 23.59 -0.77
C TYR A 127 -3.24 23.73 -2.27
N ASN A 128 -2.27 23.25 -3.05
CA ASN A 128 -2.27 23.41 -4.50
C ASN A 128 -3.13 22.34 -5.19
N ILE A 129 -4.45 22.41 -4.99
CA ILE A 129 -5.42 21.45 -5.52
C ILE A 129 -6.53 22.16 -6.28
N ASN A 130 -6.99 21.57 -7.39
CA ASN A 130 -8.17 22.04 -8.10
C ASN A 130 -9.47 21.77 -7.30
N LEU A 131 -9.94 22.77 -6.55
CA LEU A 131 -11.10 22.66 -5.67
C LEU A 131 -12.41 22.33 -6.40
N ASP A 132 -12.60 22.79 -7.63
CA ASP A 132 -13.82 22.50 -8.40
C ASP A 132 -13.88 21.02 -8.80
N THR A 133 -12.76 20.47 -9.26
CA THR A 133 -12.64 19.05 -9.61
C THR A 133 -12.75 18.20 -8.35
N LEU A 134 -12.12 18.63 -7.25
CA LEU A 134 -12.20 17.97 -5.96
C LEU A 134 -13.64 17.93 -5.42
N HIS A 135 -14.37 19.05 -5.50
CA HIS A 135 -15.76 19.15 -5.07
C HIS A 135 -16.67 18.22 -5.89
N LYS A 136 -16.51 18.19 -7.22
CA LYS A 136 -17.24 17.25 -8.08
C LYS A 136 -16.95 15.79 -7.71
N ALA A 137 -15.68 15.46 -7.48
CA ALA A 137 -15.27 14.12 -7.06
C ALA A 137 -15.86 13.75 -5.69
N PHE A 138 -15.88 14.68 -4.73
CA PHE A 138 -16.49 14.50 -3.41
C PHE A 138 -18.00 14.28 -3.50
N MET A 139 -18.72 15.10 -4.25
CA MET A 139 -20.18 14.99 -4.37
C MET A 139 -20.60 13.67 -5.02
N ASN A 140 -19.79 13.15 -5.93
CA ASN A 140 -20.01 11.85 -6.57
C ASN A 140 -19.64 10.65 -5.67
N LYS A 141 -19.03 10.85 -4.50
CA LYS A 141 -18.72 9.75 -3.58
C LYS A 141 -19.97 9.06 -3.06
N ARG A 142 -19.91 7.74 -2.93
CA ARG A 142 -20.97 6.95 -2.31
C ARG A 142 -21.09 7.34 -0.83
N ASN A 143 -22.31 7.62 -0.38
CA ASN A 143 -22.63 7.76 1.04
C ASN A 143 -23.18 6.42 1.54
N VAL A 144 -22.60 5.89 2.60
CA VAL A 144 -22.88 4.54 3.12
C VAL A 144 -23.23 4.67 4.61
N SER A 145 -24.24 3.94 5.07
CA SER A 145 -24.66 3.97 6.46
C SER A 145 -23.62 3.31 7.38
N THR A 146 -23.60 3.73 8.64
CA THR A 146 -22.66 3.20 9.64
C THR A 146 -22.82 1.69 9.78
N ASN A 147 -24.06 1.20 9.87
CA ASN A 147 -24.35 -0.23 9.97
C ASN A 147 -23.80 -1.04 8.78
N THR A 148 -23.87 -0.50 7.55
CA THR A 148 -23.31 -1.18 6.39
C THR A 148 -21.79 -1.24 6.45
N ILE A 149 -21.12 -0.16 6.86
CA ILE A 149 -19.66 -0.12 7.00
C ILE A 149 -19.21 -1.10 8.09
N GLU A 150 -19.84 -1.06 9.26
CA GLU A 150 -19.54 -1.97 10.37
C GLU A 150 -19.79 -3.44 10.01
N SER A 151 -20.89 -3.73 9.31
CA SER A 151 -21.20 -5.12 8.90
C SER A 151 -20.16 -5.63 7.90
N ALA A 152 -19.79 -4.82 6.92
CA ALA A 152 -18.73 -5.16 5.98
C ALA A 152 -17.38 -5.34 6.67
N ALA A 153 -17.08 -4.51 7.69
CA ALA A 153 -15.86 -4.63 8.47
C ALA A 153 -15.79 -5.94 9.27
N LYS A 154 -16.86 -6.27 9.98
CA LYS A 154 -16.99 -7.54 10.73
C LYS A 154 -16.94 -8.77 9.81
N MET A 155 -17.53 -8.68 8.61
CA MET A 155 -17.41 -9.75 7.61
C MET A 155 -15.95 -9.97 7.20
N MET A 156 -15.21 -8.90 6.94
CA MET A 156 -13.78 -9.00 6.58
C MET A 156 -12.92 -9.50 7.73
N GLU A 157 -13.25 -9.15 8.97
CA GLU A 157 -12.61 -9.70 10.17
C GLU A 157 -12.76 -11.23 10.22
N ILE A 158 -13.98 -11.74 10.05
CA ILE A 158 -14.24 -13.19 10.00
C ILE A 158 -13.52 -13.85 8.80
N CYS A 159 -13.56 -13.23 7.62
CA CYS A 159 -12.85 -13.74 6.44
C CYS A 159 -11.33 -13.79 6.69
N SER A 160 -10.77 -12.80 7.39
CA SER A 160 -9.34 -12.77 7.72
C SER A 160 -8.96 -13.93 8.65
N SER A 161 -9.78 -14.21 9.67
CA SER A 161 -9.58 -15.36 10.55
C SER A 161 -9.70 -16.69 9.79
N PHE A 162 -10.66 -16.81 8.87
CA PHE A 162 -10.80 -18.00 8.04
C PHE A 162 -9.60 -18.24 7.12
N LEU A 163 -9.07 -17.19 6.49
CA LEU A 163 -7.87 -17.30 5.64
C LEU A 163 -6.68 -17.84 6.44
N TYR A 164 -6.55 -17.48 7.71
CA TYR A 164 -5.54 -18.04 8.61
C TYR A 164 -5.81 -19.51 8.95
N THR A 165 -6.98 -19.82 9.50
CA THR A 165 -7.32 -21.18 9.96
C THR A 165 -7.37 -22.21 8.83
N SER A 166 -7.67 -21.78 7.60
CA SER A 166 -7.64 -22.64 6.40
C SER A 166 -6.23 -22.88 5.85
N HIS A 167 -5.18 -22.44 6.56
CA HIS A 167 -3.77 -22.47 6.14
C HIS A 167 -3.50 -21.76 4.81
N LYS A 168 -4.40 -20.87 4.37
CA LYS A 168 -4.22 -20.01 3.20
C LYS A 168 -3.35 -18.79 3.51
N LEU A 169 -3.18 -18.49 4.80
CA LEU A 169 -2.13 -17.61 5.33
C LEU A 169 -1.09 -18.48 6.03
N ILE A 170 0.15 -18.43 5.55
CA ILE A 170 1.26 -19.12 6.21
C ILE A 170 2.02 -18.08 7.01
N LEU A 171 2.05 -18.26 8.33
CA LEU A 171 3.02 -17.60 9.18
C LEU A 171 4.39 -18.16 8.83
N LYS A 172 5.25 -17.34 8.24
CA LYS A 172 6.66 -17.64 8.30
C LYS A 172 7.12 -17.29 9.72
N GLU A 173 7.64 -18.28 10.44
CA GLU A 173 8.60 -18.03 11.52
C GLU A 173 9.58 -16.96 11.07
N ASP A 174 9.97 -16.09 12.00
CA ASP A 174 10.75 -14.87 11.83
C ASP A 174 12.14 -15.16 11.25
N SER A 175 12.14 -15.51 9.97
CA SER A 175 13.26 -16.10 9.27
C SER A 175 14.31 -15.03 9.03
N LEU A 176 15.58 -15.43 8.97
CA LEU A 176 16.67 -14.52 8.62
C LEU A 176 16.37 -13.75 7.32
N ALA A 177 15.69 -14.37 6.36
CA ALA A 177 15.24 -13.72 5.13
C ALA A 177 14.22 -12.60 5.39
N GLN A 178 13.25 -12.77 6.29
CA GLN A 178 12.31 -11.68 6.61
C GLN A 178 13.00 -10.52 7.30
N LYS A 179 13.89 -10.79 8.27
CA LYS A 179 14.63 -9.72 8.95
C LYS A 179 15.47 -8.91 7.95
N ILE A 180 16.08 -9.59 6.98
CA ILE A 180 16.78 -8.94 5.86
C ILE A 180 15.80 -8.13 4.99
N ASP A 181 14.62 -8.65 4.69
CA ASP A 181 13.61 -7.99 3.85
C ASP A 181 13.06 -6.70 4.49
N THR A 182 12.73 -6.74 5.78
CA THR A 182 12.33 -5.56 6.57
C THR A 182 13.45 -4.52 6.58
N PHE A 183 14.69 -4.94 6.87
CA PHE A 183 15.84 -4.03 6.85
C PHE A 183 16.05 -3.40 5.48
N ILE A 184 15.91 -4.16 4.38
CA ILE A 184 15.98 -3.61 3.02
C ILE A 184 14.91 -2.53 2.84
N GLY A 185 13.65 -2.83 3.20
CA GLY A 185 12.51 -1.94 3.01
C GLY A 185 12.60 -0.61 3.77
N GLU A 186 13.12 -0.65 5.00
CA GLU A 186 13.32 0.52 5.85
C GLU A 186 14.50 1.40 5.40
N ASN A 187 15.49 0.83 4.71
CA ASN A 187 16.76 1.51 4.37
C ASN A 187 16.95 1.69 2.86
N LEU A 188 15.87 1.73 2.07
CA LEU A 188 15.96 1.81 0.60
C LEU A 188 16.55 3.13 0.09
N GLU A 189 16.35 4.23 0.81
CA GLU A 189 16.79 5.59 0.47
C GLU A 189 18.32 5.75 0.62
N GLU A 190 18.92 4.98 1.52
CA GLU A 190 20.36 4.97 1.77
C GLU A 190 21.12 4.07 0.78
N GLU A 191 22.45 4.13 0.84
CA GLU A 191 23.34 3.30 0.02
C GLU A 191 23.34 1.85 0.53
N LEU A 192 22.27 1.12 0.20
CA LEU A 192 22.07 -0.25 0.61
C LEU A 192 23.00 -1.20 -0.16
N SER A 193 24.05 -1.67 0.50
CA SER A 193 25.01 -2.61 -0.09
C SER A 193 24.82 -4.04 0.41
N VAL A 194 25.21 -5.02 -0.41
CA VAL A 194 25.23 -6.44 0.01
C VAL A 194 26.13 -6.63 1.24
N GLN A 195 27.21 -5.85 1.33
CA GLN A 195 28.13 -5.90 2.45
C GLN A 195 27.48 -5.40 3.74
N LEU A 196 26.72 -4.30 3.68
CA LEU A 196 25.97 -3.78 4.82
C LEU A 196 25.00 -4.84 5.38
N ILE A 197 24.28 -5.55 4.50
CA ILE A 197 23.37 -6.63 4.90
C ILE A 197 24.16 -7.79 5.54
N CYS A 198 25.30 -8.16 4.96
CA CYS A 198 26.16 -9.19 5.53
C CYS A 198 26.65 -8.84 6.94
N GLU A 199 27.09 -7.60 7.16
CA GLU A 199 27.58 -7.11 8.45
C GLU A 199 26.44 -7.01 9.49
N LYS A 200 25.29 -6.46 9.09
CA LYS A 200 24.13 -6.29 9.98
C LYS A 200 23.58 -7.61 10.52
N PHE A 201 23.61 -8.65 9.71
CA PHE A 201 23.00 -9.94 10.01
C PHE A 201 24.00 -11.07 10.29
N ASP A 202 25.29 -10.72 10.42
CA ASP A 202 26.39 -11.67 10.61
C ASP A 202 26.33 -12.88 9.65
N ILE A 203 26.08 -12.59 8.36
CA ILE A 203 25.91 -13.60 7.32
C ILE A 203 26.95 -13.44 6.22
N ARG A 204 27.63 -14.55 5.89
CA ARG A 204 28.55 -14.59 4.74
C ARG A 204 27.79 -14.33 3.44
N LYS A 205 28.38 -13.55 2.53
CA LYS A 205 27.81 -13.21 1.21
C LYS A 205 27.26 -14.42 0.45
N THR A 206 27.98 -15.54 0.42
CA THR A 206 27.54 -16.78 -0.23
C THR A 206 26.24 -17.33 0.37
N ASN A 207 26.11 -17.28 1.70
CA ASN A 207 24.91 -17.70 2.40
C ASN A 207 23.74 -16.72 2.17
N LEU A 208 24.03 -15.42 2.09
CA LEU A 208 23.02 -14.41 1.75
C LEU A 208 22.43 -14.63 0.35
N TYR A 209 23.27 -14.91 -0.67
CA TYR A 209 22.76 -15.24 -2.01
C TYR A 209 22.00 -16.56 -2.04
N LYS A 210 22.46 -17.60 -1.33
CA LYS A 210 21.71 -18.87 -1.21
C LYS A 210 20.36 -18.66 -0.54
N LEU A 211 20.33 -17.91 0.57
CA LEU A 211 19.11 -17.57 1.30
C LEU A 211 18.15 -16.76 0.42
N SER A 212 18.65 -15.76 -0.29
CA SER A 212 17.89 -14.92 -1.20
C SER A 212 17.29 -15.72 -2.35
N ASN A 213 18.08 -16.57 -3.01
CA ASN A 213 17.58 -17.44 -4.08
C ASN A 213 16.51 -18.40 -3.57
N LYS A 214 16.70 -18.99 -2.38
CA LYS A 214 15.72 -19.88 -1.76
C LYS A 214 14.44 -19.15 -1.35
N SER A 215 14.55 -17.93 -0.85
CA SER A 215 13.44 -17.21 -0.20
C SER A 215 12.65 -16.31 -1.13
N TYR A 216 13.32 -15.71 -2.12
CA TYR A 216 12.72 -14.74 -3.06
C TYR A 216 12.79 -15.22 -4.52
N GLY A 217 13.39 -16.39 -4.78
CA GLY A 217 13.58 -16.91 -6.15
C GLY A 217 14.63 -16.16 -6.97
N MET A 218 15.39 -15.26 -6.34
CA MET A 218 16.40 -14.44 -7.02
C MET A 218 17.51 -13.98 -6.09
N GLY A 219 18.61 -13.49 -6.69
CA GLY A 219 19.74 -12.94 -5.95
C GLY A 219 19.40 -11.62 -5.25
N ILE A 220 20.09 -11.34 -4.15
CA ILE A 220 19.73 -10.25 -3.22
C ILE A 220 19.77 -8.87 -3.88
N SER A 221 20.72 -8.63 -4.78
CA SER A 221 20.80 -7.38 -5.54
C SER A 221 19.59 -7.17 -6.46
N LYS A 222 19.07 -8.25 -7.06
CA LYS A 222 17.86 -8.18 -7.89
C LYS A 222 16.63 -7.92 -7.02
N HIS A 223 16.56 -8.57 -5.85
CA HIS A 223 15.49 -8.37 -4.88
C HIS A 223 15.40 -6.92 -4.41
N ILE A 224 16.52 -6.32 -3.97
CA ILE A 224 16.60 -4.91 -3.59
C ILE A 224 16.10 -4.01 -4.74
N ASN A 225 16.56 -4.25 -5.97
CA ASN A 225 16.13 -3.48 -7.12
C ASN A 225 14.62 -3.61 -7.39
N GLN A 226 14.04 -4.80 -7.20
CA GLN A 226 12.59 -4.97 -7.36
C GLN A 226 11.81 -4.15 -6.34
N ILE A 227 12.22 -4.14 -5.08
CA ILE A 227 11.58 -3.33 -4.04
C ILE A 227 11.70 -1.84 -4.38
N ARG A 228 12.89 -1.38 -4.80
CA ARG A 228 13.10 0.02 -5.27
C ARG A 228 12.17 0.39 -6.41
N ILE A 229 12.01 -0.48 -7.42
CA ILE A 229 11.09 -0.23 -8.54
C ILE A 229 9.63 -0.25 -8.10
N GLN A 230 9.22 -1.15 -7.21
CA GLN A 230 7.85 -1.17 -6.68
C GLN A 230 7.52 0.14 -5.96
N ARG A 231 8.43 0.64 -5.12
CA ARG A 231 8.26 1.92 -4.45
C ARG A 231 8.27 3.10 -5.43
N ALA A 232 9.14 3.07 -6.43
CA ALA A 232 9.15 4.06 -7.50
C ALA A 232 7.85 4.07 -8.31
N LYS A 233 7.26 2.90 -8.63
CA LYS A 233 5.94 2.82 -9.29
C LYS A 233 4.86 3.52 -8.47
N LYS A 234 4.85 3.28 -7.16
CA LYS A 234 3.93 3.94 -6.23
C LYS A 234 4.11 5.45 -6.27
N TYR A 235 5.34 5.95 -6.12
CA TYR A 235 5.62 7.38 -6.22
C TYR A 235 5.27 7.97 -7.59
N LEU A 236 5.47 7.24 -8.69
CA LEU A 236 5.10 7.69 -10.04
C LEU A 236 3.59 7.80 -10.24
N MET A 237 2.80 6.97 -9.56
CA MET A 237 1.33 6.96 -9.63
C MET A 237 0.68 7.92 -8.63
N ASP A 238 1.31 8.09 -7.47
CA ASP A 238 0.72 8.79 -6.33
C ASP A 238 1.26 10.22 -6.18
N THR A 239 2.28 10.62 -6.94
CA THR A 239 2.92 11.94 -6.84
C THR A 239 3.23 12.55 -8.21
N THR A 240 3.38 13.88 -8.24
CA THR A 240 3.82 14.66 -9.41
C THR A 240 5.31 14.99 -9.39
N LEU A 241 6.07 14.46 -8.42
CA LEU A 241 7.49 14.77 -8.22
C LEU A 241 8.31 14.53 -9.49
N PRO A 242 9.35 15.34 -9.77
CA PRO A 242 10.29 15.04 -10.85
C PRO A 242 10.84 13.61 -10.74
N ILE A 243 10.96 12.92 -11.88
CA ILE A 243 11.37 11.51 -11.91
C ILE A 243 12.76 11.31 -11.30
N PHE A 244 13.65 12.29 -11.39
CA PHE A 244 14.96 12.24 -10.76
C PHE A 244 14.87 12.23 -9.22
N GLN A 245 13.96 13.00 -8.63
CA GLN A 245 13.74 12.98 -7.18
C GLN A 245 13.16 11.64 -6.72
N ILE A 246 12.25 11.06 -7.51
CA ILE A 246 11.74 9.71 -7.23
C ILE A 246 12.87 8.68 -7.25
N ALA A 247 13.83 8.81 -8.17
CA ALA A 247 14.99 7.93 -8.23
C ALA A 247 15.86 8.05 -6.96
N GLU A 248 16.11 9.27 -6.50
CA GLU A 248 16.84 9.55 -5.24
C GLU A 248 16.11 8.98 -4.03
N MET A 249 14.79 9.17 -3.92
CA MET A 249 13.95 8.66 -2.82
C MET A 249 13.87 7.12 -2.74
N VAL A 250 14.33 6.41 -3.78
CA VAL A 250 14.45 4.95 -3.78
C VAL A 250 15.92 4.49 -3.77
N GLY A 251 16.85 5.40 -3.44
CA GLY A 251 18.28 5.14 -3.29
C GLY A 251 19.02 4.92 -4.61
N ILE A 252 18.56 5.54 -5.70
CA ILE A 252 19.17 5.47 -7.03
C ILE A 252 19.47 6.88 -7.55
N TYR A 253 20.63 7.39 -7.16
CA TYR A 253 21.10 8.73 -7.50
C TYR A 253 21.44 8.92 -8.99
N ASP A 254 21.78 7.84 -9.71
CA ASP A 254 22.00 7.91 -11.16
C ASP A 254 20.65 7.78 -11.91
N TYR A 255 20.18 8.90 -12.43
CA TYR A 255 18.93 8.99 -13.21
C TYR A 255 18.89 8.08 -14.47
N ASN A 256 20.02 7.96 -15.18
CA ASN A 256 20.10 7.14 -16.39
C ASN A 256 20.04 5.65 -16.03
N TYR A 257 20.72 5.27 -14.95
CA TYR A 257 20.66 3.93 -14.39
C TYR A 257 19.24 3.60 -13.92
N PHE A 258 18.60 4.50 -13.16
CA PHE A 258 17.21 4.34 -12.72
C PHE A 258 16.28 4.11 -13.91
N THR A 259 16.35 4.95 -14.96
CA THR A 259 15.48 4.85 -16.12
C THR A 259 15.67 3.52 -16.86
N LYS A 260 16.91 3.07 -17.05
CA LYS A 260 17.22 1.76 -17.65
C LYS A 260 16.69 0.61 -16.81
N MET A 261 16.89 0.67 -15.49
CA MET A 261 16.46 -0.36 -14.56
C MET A 261 14.93 -0.45 -14.49
N PHE A 262 14.25 0.68 -14.40
CA PHE A 262 12.79 0.75 -14.40
C PHE A 262 12.20 0.21 -15.70
N LYS A 263 12.76 0.60 -16.85
CA LYS A 263 12.31 0.06 -18.14
C LYS A 263 12.55 -1.44 -18.26
N LYS A 264 13.65 -1.95 -17.73
CA LYS A 264 13.92 -3.39 -17.71
C LYS A 264 12.89 -4.17 -16.89
N GLU A 265 12.50 -3.66 -15.72
CA GLU A 265 11.57 -4.35 -14.81
C GLU A 265 10.08 -4.12 -15.15
N THR A 266 9.77 -3.09 -15.94
CA THR A 266 8.36 -2.70 -16.22
C THR A 266 8.01 -2.69 -17.70
N SER A 267 8.98 -2.92 -18.57
CA SER A 267 8.91 -2.78 -20.03
C SER A 267 8.67 -1.35 -20.55
N VAL A 268 8.49 -0.36 -19.67
CA VAL A 268 8.14 1.02 -20.04
C VAL A 268 9.00 2.03 -19.28
N THR A 269 9.13 3.26 -19.79
CA THR A 269 9.90 4.28 -19.07
C THR A 269 9.13 4.78 -17.84
N PRO A 270 9.80 5.33 -16.80
CA PRO A 270 9.13 5.96 -15.67
C PRO A 270 8.12 7.03 -16.10
N LYS A 271 8.47 7.83 -17.11
CA LYS A 271 7.59 8.84 -17.69
C LYS A 271 6.34 8.22 -18.33
N SER A 272 6.52 7.23 -19.21
CA SER A 272 5.41 6.51 -19.84
C SER A 272 4.51 5.83 -18.80
N TYR A 273 5.10 5.30 -17.73
CA TYR A 273 4.37 4.68 -16.62
C TYR A 273 3.48 5.71 -15.89
N ARG A 274 4.02 6.90 -15.61
CA ARG A 274 3.26 8.02 -15.01
C ARG A 274 2.14 8.51 -15.92
N ASP A 275 2.43 8.71 -17.20
CA ASP A 275 1.48 9.26 -18.17
C ASP A 275 0.35 8.26 -18.51
N GLY A 276 0.41 7.02 -17.99
CA GLY A 276 -0.58 5.98 -18.25
C GLY A 276 -0.61 5.51 -19.70
N THR A 277 0.43 5.80 -20.48
CA THR A 277 0.46 5.62 -21.94
C THR A 277 0.68 4.18 -22.38
N VAL A 278 0.89 3.25 -21.45
CA VAL A 278 0.94 1.81 -21.74
C VAL A 278 0.44 1.05 -20.50
N LEU A 279 -0.63 0.27 -20.66
CA LEU A 279 -1.03 -0.73 -19.65
C LEU A 279 0.13 -1.74 -19.50
N PRO A 280 0.44 -2.23 -18.29
CA PRO A 280 1.40 -3.34 -18.15
C PRO A 280 0.99 -4.45 -19.12
N PRO A 281 1.94 -5.14 -19.78
CA PRO A 281 1.62 -6.20 -20.71
C PRO A 281 0.60 -7.13 -20.04
N LYS A 282 -0.47 -7.45 -20.77
CA LYS A 282 -1.23 -8.66 -20.48
C LYS A 282 -0.16 -9.75 -20.41
N ASN A 283 0.10 -10.31 -19.24
CA ASN A 283 0.88 -11.53 -19.18
C ASN A 283 0.09 -12.52 -20.04
N ASN A 284 0.63 -12.82 -21.21
CA ASN A 284 0.16 -13.90 -22.04
C ASN A 284 0.26 -15.14 -21.16
N ILE A 285 -0.91 -15.70 -20.86
CA ILE A 285 -1.02 -17.07 -20.44
C ILE A 285 -0.74 -17.87 -21.71
N ASP A 286 0.48 -18.36 -21.80
CA ASP A 286 0.88 -19.64 -22.39
C ASP A 286 2.08 -20.15 -21.59
#